data_AF-A0AA38GHY3-F1
#
_entry.id   AF-A0AA38GHY3-F1
#
_cell.length_a   1.000
_cell.length_b   1.000
_cell.length_c   1.000
_cell.angle_alpha   90.00
_cell.angle_beta   90.00
_cell.angle_gamma   90.00
#
_symmetry.space_group_name_H-M   'P 1'
#
loop_
_entity.id
_entity.type
_entity.pdbx_description
1 polymer ?
#
loop_
_entity_poly.entity_id
_entity_poly.type
_entity_poly.pdbx_seq_one_letter_code
_entity_poly.pdbx_strand_id
1 'polypeptide(L)'
;MGICGLVFGFLFGLVMSLPLPILEEHEGSLPFPFAPSARLTNLSISQGPGKLVPHFNHLVFNYSAILAPHVTKFTITLYLPQQQVDKHYAASIDSMPLKSGVESPLLKLGKRGETITYQIFVTAINHRPSMYLLLARR
;
A
#
# COMPACT_ATOMS: atom_id res chain seq x y z
N MET A 1 0.48 41.30 -74.70
CA MET A 1 1.39 42.23 -73.99
C MET A 1 0.89 42.31 -72.56
N GLY A 2 1.61 42.08 -71.47
CA GLY A 2 3.00 41.73 -71.22
C GLY A 2 3.10 41.22 -69.76
N ILE A 3 4.27 40.68 -69.47
CA ILE A 3 4.84 40.03 -68.28
C ILE A 3 4.81 40.87 -66.97
N CYS A 4 5.17 40.20 -65.86
CA CYS A 4 5.65 40.68 -64.53
C CYS A 4 4.63 40.51 -63.40
N GLY A 5 4.94 40.00 -62.20
CA GLY A 5 6.20 39.61 -61.56
C GLY A 5 5.92 39.50 -60.04
N LEU A 6 6.51 38.50 -59.40
CA LEU A 6 6.58 38.23 -57.95
C LEU A 6 7.00 39.44 -57.09
N VAL A 7 6.41 39.66 -55.90
CA VAL A 7 7.04 40.10 -54.61
C VAL A 7 5.97 39.95 -53.49
N PHE A 8 6.00 38.94 -52.60
CA PHE A 8 6.58 38.91 -51.23
C PHE A 8 6.22 40.08 -50.28
N GLY A 9 5.50 39.83 -49.18
CA GLY A 9 5.45 40.78 -48.06
C GLY A 9 4.25 40.65 -47.13
N PHE A 10 4.48 40.01 -45.98
CA PHE A 10 3.70 40.04 -44.74
C PHE A 10 3.07 41.41 -44.42
N LEU A 11 1.85 41.43 -43.84
CA LEU A 11 1.62 41.81 -42.43
C LEU A 11 0.11 41.79 -42.06
N PHE A 12 -0.18 41.21 -40.89
CA PHE A 12 -1.27 41.53 -39.95
C PHE A 12 -2.75 41.25 -40.29
N GLY A 13 -3.34 40.41 -39.43
CA GLY A 13 -4.59 40.77 -38.75
C GLY A 13 -5.81 39.92 -39.10
N LEU A 14 -6.10 38.90 -38.27
CA LEU A 14 -7.22 38.96 -37.33
C LEU A 14 -7.22 37.72 -36.43
N VAL A 15 -7.19 37.95 -35.12
CA VAL A 15 -7.56 36.98 -34.09
C VAL A 15 -9.06 36.73 -34.21
N MET A 16 -9.45 35.47 -34.43
CA MET A 16 -10.80 34.98 -34.17
C MET A 16 -10.65 33.69 -33.38
N SER A 17 -10.86 33.81 -32.07
CA SER A 17 -10.85 32.75 -31.09
C SER A 17 -11.91 31.69 -31.43
N LEU A 18 -11.46 30.48 -31.77
CA LEU A 18 -12.28 29.28 -31.56
C LEU A 18 -11.96 28.73 -30.16
N PRO A 19 -12.97 28.35 -29.35
CA PRO A 19 -12.72 27.66 -28.10
C PRO A 19 -12.17 26.27 -28.40
N LEU A 20 -10.95 26.00 -27.92
CA LEU A 20 -10.38 24.66 -27.86
C LEU A 20 -11.30 23.74 -27.04
N PRO A 21 -11.64 22.53 -27.52
CA PRO A 21 -12.13 21.49 -26.63
C PRO A 21 -11.03 21.18 -25.60
N ILE A 22 -11.38 21.33 -24.33
CA ILE A 22 -10.53 21.05 -23.16
C ILE A 22 -10.00 19.61 -23.26
N LEU A 23 -8.71 19.47 -23.00
CA LEU A 23 -7.93 18.23 -23.03
C LEU A 23 -8.63 17.06 -22.31
N GLU A 24 -8.65 15.94 -23.03
CA GLU A 24 -8.19 14.61 -22.60
C GLU A 24 -8.35 14.24 -21.11
N GLU A 25 -9.37 13.40 -20.90
CA GLU A 25 -9.30 12.09 -20.25
C GLU A 25 -8.21 11.76 -19.23
N HIS A 26 -8.69 11.16 -18.14
CA HIS A 26 -8.01 10.26 -17.23
C HIS A 26 -6.85 10.89 -16.44
N GLU A 27 -7.13 11.18 -15.15
CA GLU A 27 -6.13 11.17 -14.07
C GLU A 27 -5.58 9.74 -13.95
N GLY A 28 -4.80 9.35 -14.96
CA GLY A 28 -3.98 8.17 -14.99
C GLY A 28 -2.97 8.33 -13.87
N SER A 29 -3.04 7.39 -12.93
CA SER A 29 -2.03 7.18 -11.91
C SER A 29 -0.64 7.30 -12.52
N LEU A 30 0.05 8.42 -12.26
CA LEU A 30 1.47 8.50 -12.55
C LEU A 30 2.12 7.31 -11.83
N PRO A 31 2.88 6.44 -12.52
CA PRO A 31 3.69 5.46 -11.80
C PRO A 31 4.55 6.28 -10.85
N PHE A 32 4.48 6.03 -9.54
CA PHE A 32 5.27 6.78 -8.56
C PHE A 32 6.65 6.13 -8.42
N PRO A 33 7.69 6.49 -9.20
CA PRO A 33 9.04 5.96 -9.00
C PRO A 33 9.59 6.31 -7.60
N PHE A 34 8.98 7.28 -6.90
CA PHE A 34 9.47 7.81 -5.61
C PHE A 34 8.46 7.78 -4.46
N ALA A 35 7.31 7.10 -4.60
CA ALA A 35 6.37 7.00 -3.47
C ALA A 35 6.97 6.18 -2.31
N PRO A 36 6.89 6.67 -1.07
CA PRO A 36 7.29 5.90 0.10
C PRO A 36 6.43 4.63 0.24
N SER A 37 6.96 3.59 0.88
CA SER A 37 6.19 2.37 1.14
C SER A 37 5.21 2.57 2.30
N ALA A 38 4.00 2.04 2.17
CA ALA A 38 3.03 1.96 3.26
C ALA A 38 3.47 0.88 4.25
N ARG A 39 3.96 1.26 5.43
CA ARG A 39 4.59 0.35 6.40
C ARG A 39 3.86 0.36 7.74
N LEU A 40 3.97 -0.75 8.47
CA LEU A 40 3.57 -0.84 9.87
C LEU A 40 4.57 -0.09 10.76
N THR A 41 4.07 0.47 11.87
CA THR A 41 4.90 0.99 12.96
C THR A 41 5.06 0.00 14.11
N ASN A 42 4.17 -0.99 14.21
CA ASN A 42 4.30 -2.09 15.15
C ASN A 42 3.51 -3.32 14.66
N LEU A 43 3.96 -4.51 15.06
CA LEU A 43 3.25 -5.77 14.96
C LEU A 43 3.59 -6.61 16.20
N SER A 44 2.57 -7.11 16.89
CA SER A 44 2.73 -7.96 18.07
C SER A 44 1.68 -9.07 18.12
N ILE A 45 1.98 -10.12 18.89
CA ILE A 45 1.02 -11.16 19.24
C ILE A 45 0.27 -10.67 20.49
N SER A 46 -1.06 -10.63 20.42
CA SER A 46 -1.91 -10.08 21.48
C SER A 46 -2.48 -11.16 22.37
N GLN A 47 -2.95 -12.26 21.79
CA GLN A 47 -3.44 -13.42 22.52
C GLN A 47 -2.72 -14.69 22.07
N GLY A 48 -2.48 -15.58 23.03
CA GLY A 48 -1.68 -16.79 22.84
C GLY A 48 -0.22 -16.55 23.24
N PRO A 49 0.29 -17.20 24.30
CA PRO A 49 1.68 -17.02 24.72
C PRO A 49 2.61 -17.37 23.56
N GLY A 50 3.43 -16.41 23.17
CA GLY A 50 4.29 -16.53 22.01
C GLY A 50 5.18 -15.32 21.82
N LYS A 51 6.04 -15.39 20.82
CA LYS A 51 6.95 -14.32 20.45
C LYS A 51 7.00 -14.14 18.94
N LEU A 52 7.10 -12.89 18.52
CA LEU A 52 7.45 -12.54 17.15
C LEU A 52 8.97 -12.62 17.01
N VAL A 53 9.45 -13.33 15.99
CA VAL A 53 10.87 -13.47 15.66
C VAL A 53 11.09 -13.09 14.20
N PRO A 54 11.95 -12.10 13.89
CA PRO A 54 12.64 -11.23 14.84
C PRO A 54 11.67 -10.33 15.62
N HIS A 55 12.18 -9.62 16.64
CA HIS A 55 11.42 -8.52 17.24
C HIS A 55 11.05 -7.53 16.14
N PHE A 56 9.90 -6.86 16.30
CA PHE A 56 9.38 -5.99 15.25
C PHE A 56 10.39 -4.92 14.83
N ASN A 57 10.59 -4.80 13.52
CA ASN A 57 11.35 -3.75 12.89
C ASN A 57 10.64 -3.36 11.58
N HIS A 58 10.35 -2.08 11.41
CA HIS A 58 9.61 -1.57 10.25
C HIS A 58 10.27 -1.83 8.88
N LEU A 59 11.54 -2.24 8.85
CA LEU A 59 12.29 -2.64 7.64
C LEU A 59 12.23 -4.14 7.34
N VAL A 60 11.72 -4.95 8.27
CA VAL A 60 11.59 -6.40 8.11
C VAL A 60 10.17 -6.73 7.68
N PHE A 61 10.06 -7.55 6.63
CA PHE A 61 8.79 -8.00 6.06
C PHE A 61 8.48 -9.47 6.34
N ASN A 62 9.43 -10.25 6.84
CA ASN A 62 9.25 -11.67 7.13
C ASN A 62 9.37 -11.93 8.63
N TYR A 63 8.30 -12.44 9.24
CA TYR A 63 8.22 -12.72 10.66
C TYR A 63 7.79 -14.16 10.91
N SER A 64 8.24 -14.71 12.03
CA SER A 64 7.74 -15.95 12.60
C SER A 64 7.04 -15.66 13.93
N ALA A 65 5.76 -15.97 14.03
CA ALA A 65 5.08 -16.11 15.31
C ALA A 65 5.35 -17.50 15.86
N ILE A 66 6.14 -17.59 16.93
CA ILE A 66 6.42 -18.83 17.65
C ILE A 66 5.54 -18.84 18.90
N LEU A 67 4.51 -19.67 18.89
CA LEU A 67 3.53 -19.78 19.97
C LEU A 67 3.79 -21.02 20.81
N ALA A 68 3.24 -21.05 22.03
CA ALA A 68 3.36 -22.21 22.89
C ALA A 68 2.63 -23.43 22.28
N PRO A 69 3.07 -24.67 22.58
CA PRO A 69 2.58 -25.89 21.93
C PRO A 69 1.06 -26.11 22.01
N HIS A 70 0.44 -25.67 23.12
CA HIS A 70 -0.98 -25.85 23.40
C HIS A 70 -1.90 -24.82 22.73
N VAL A 71 -1.34 -23.73 22.19
CA VAL A 71 -2.11 -22.64 21.59
C VAL A 71 -2.66 -23.09 20.25
N THR A 72 -3.98 -23.11 20.07
CA THR A 72 -4.62 -23.51 18.81
C THR A 72 -5.03 -22.35 17.94
N LYS A 73 -5.19 -21.18 18.55
CA LYS A 73 -5.57 -19.93 17.90
C LYS A 73 -4.87 -18.78 18.59
N PHE A 74 -4.65 -17.71 17.86
CA PHE A 74 -3.99 -16.51 18.37
C PHE A 74 -4.57 -15.26 17.70
N THR A 75 -4.29 -14.11 18.28
CA THR A 75 -4.60 -12.81 17.67
C THR A 75 -3.32 -11.99 17.58
N ILE A 76 -3.30 -11.07 16.62
CA ILE A 76 -2.24 -10.08 16.47
C ILE A 76 -2.83 -8.68 16.63
N THR A 77 -1.98 -7.74 17.04
CA THR A 77 -2.27 -6.31 16.92
C THR A 77 -1.19 -5.68 16.08
N LEU A 78 -1.61 -4.85 15.14
CA LEU A 78 -0.71 -4.03 14.32
C LEU A 78 -0.98 -2.56 14.59
N TYR A 79 0.03 -1.73 14.38
CA TYR A 79 -0.11 -0.28 14.39
C TYR A 79 0.32 0.28 13.05
N LEU A 80 -0.50 1.18 12.53
CA LEU A 80 -0.21 2.00 11.37
C LEU A 80 0.38 3.34 11.87
N PRO A 81 1.22 4.01 11.06
CA PRO A 81 1.80 5.30 11.44
C PRO A 81 0.71 6.33 11.75
N GLN A 82 0.71 6.78 13.00
CA GLN A 82 -0.38 7.55 13.62
C GLN A 82 -0.58 8.94 12.97
N GLN A 83 0.43 9.47 12.27
CA GLN A 83 0.33 10.71 11.49
C GLN A 83 -0.53 10.59 10.21
N GLN A 84 -1.12 9.42 9.92
CA GLN A 84 -1.95 9.17 8.73
C GLN A 84 -3.23 8.40 8.99
N VAL A 85 -3.75 8.39 10.23
CA VAL A 85 -5.11 7.88 10.48
C VAL A 85 -6.15 8.69 9.69
N ASP A 86 -5.82 9.94 9.33
CA ASP A 86 -6.64 10.82 8.48
C ASP A 86 -6.39 10.67 6.94
N LYS A 87 -5.57 9.71 6.46
CA LYS A 87 -5.14 9.63 5.03
C LYS A 87 -5.11 8.23 4.42
N HIS A 88 -6.19 7.46 4.55
CA HIS A 88 -6.44 6.27 3.71
C HIS A 88 -5.45 5.11 3.88
N TYR A 89 -4.79 5.00 5.04
CA TYR A 89 -4.06 3.79 5.39
C TYR A 89 -5.03 2.66 5.71
N ALA A 90 -4.82 1.50 5.09
CA ALA A 90 -5.58 0.29 5.36
C ALA A 90 -4.64 -0.90 5.54
N ALA A 91 -5.02 -1.82 6.42
CA ALA A 91 -4.35 -3.08 6.62
C ALA A 91 -5.35 -4.23 6.50
N SER A 92 -4.89 -5.38 6.03
CA SER A 92 -5.66 -6.62 6.03
C SER A 92 -4.75 -7.80 6.28
N ILE A 93 -5.31 -8.90 6.80
CA ILE A 93 -4.64 -10.20 6.93
C ILE A 93 -5.45 -11.24 6.15
N ASP A 94 -4.82 -11.92 5.19
CA ASP A 94 -5.49 -12.87 4.29
C ASP A 94 -6.81 -12.32 3.71
N SER A 95 -6.81 -11.04 3.31
CA SER A 95 -7.97 -10.27 2.83
C SER A 95 -9.00 -9.84 3.90
N MET A 96 -8.84 -10.23 5.16
CA MET A 96 -9.69 -9.74 6.26
C MET A 96 -9.20 -8.36 6.72
N PRO A 97 -10.04 -7.31 6.71
CA PRO A 97 -9.62 -5.98 7.10
C PRO A 97 -9.24 -5.92 8.60
N LEU A 98 -8.17 -5.20 8.90
CA LEU A 98 -7.68 -4.97 10.26
C LEU A 98 -7.71 -3.48 10.59
N LYS A 99 -8.00 -3.17 11.86
CA LYS A 99 -7.93 -1.82 12.40
C LYS A 99 -6.64 -1.65 13.19
N SER A 100 -5.99 -0.51 13.03
CA SER A 100 -4.78 -0.16 13.79
C SER A 100 -5.08 -0.13 15.28
N GLY A 101 -4.22 -0.76 16.09
CA GLY A 101 -4.35 -0.83 17.54
C GLY A 101 -5.48 -1.73 18.05
N VAL A 102 -6.18 -2.45 17.17
CA VAL A 102 -7.24 -3.39 17.53
C VAL A 102 -6.77 -4.81 17.22
N GLU A 103 -7.14 -5.76 18.09
CA GLU A 103 -6.84 -7.16 17.87
C GLU A 103 -7.50 -7.68 16.59
N SER A 104 -6.78 -8.55 15.89
CA SER A 104 -7.31 -9.28 14.74
C SER A 104 -8.41 -10.27 15.15
N PRO A 105 -9.20 -10.77 14.18
CA PRO A 105 -9.93 -12.02 14.37
C PRO A 105 -9.00 -13.16 14.80
N LEU A 106 -9.58 -14.20 15.42
CA LEU A 106 -8.84 -15.40 15.84
C LEU A 106 -8.25 -16.13 14.62
N LEU A 107 -6.92 -16.10 14.52
CA LEU A 107 -6.14 -16.80 13.52
C LEU A 107 -5.91 -18.24 13.97
N LYS A 108 -6.05 -19.21 13.06
CA LYS A 108 -5.84 -20.63 13.37
C LYS A 108 -4.35 -20.98 13.34
N LEU A 109 -3.97 -21.99 14.11
CA LEU A 109 -2.64 -22.59 13.99
C LEU A 109 -2.76 -24.01 13.46
N GLY A 110 -1.77 -24.39 12.66
CA GLY A 110 -1.63 -25.76 12.18
C GLY A 110 -1.36 -26.73 13.32
N LYS A 111 -1.20 -28.00 12.99
CA LYS A 111 -0.75 -29.02 13.95
C LYS A 111 0.66 -28.72 14.44
N ARG A 112 1.12 -29.42 15.47
CA ARG A 112 2.50 -29.27 15.95
C ARG A 112 3.49 -29.59 14.82
N GLY A 113 4.47 -28.71 14.60
CA GLY A 113 5.43 -28.81 13.50
C GLY A 113 4.92 -28.28 12.15
N GLU A 114 3.64 -27.94 12.04
CA GLU A 114 3.07 -27.30 10.86
C GLU A 114 3.27 -25.78 10.94
N THR A 115 3.54 -25.17 9.79
CA THR A 115 3.65 -23.71 9.68
C THR A 115 2.54 -23.20 8.78
N ILE A 116 1.71 -22.29 9.31
CA ILE A 116 0.72 -21.58 8.52
C ILE A 116 1.28 -20.22 8.14
N THR A 117 1.06 -19.81 6.90
CA THR A 117 1.51 -18.51 6.40
C THR A 117 0.32 -17.56 6.33
N TYR A 118 0.46 -16.39 6.93
CA TYR A 118 -0.48 -15.28 6.86
C TYR A 118 0.15 -14.12 6.08
N GLN A 119 -0.61 -13.50 5.19
CA GLN A 119 -0.19 -12.33 4.43
C GLN A 119 -0.86 -11.09 4.98
N ILE A 120 -0.08 -10.17 5.52
CA ILE A 120 -0.57 -8.87 5.97
C ILE A 120 -0.28 -7.85 4.87
N PHE A 121 -1.34 -7.31 4.27
CA PHE A 121 -1.24 -6.32 3.22
C PHE A 121 -1.51 -4.93 3.78
N VAL A 122 -0.63 -3.98 3.46
CA VAL A 122 -0.73 -2.58 3.91
C VAL A 122 -0.75 -1.67 2.70
N THR A 123 -1.78 -0.84 2.59
CA THR A 123 -1.99 0.12 1.50
C THR A 123 -2.16 1.50 2.05
N ALA A 124 -1.76 2.50 1.27
CA ALA A 124 -2.11 3.89 1.51
C ALA A 124 -2.11 4.67 0.20
N ILE A 125 -2.89 5.75 0.14
CA ILE A 125 -2.87 6.65 -1.02
C ILE A 125 -1.49 7.30 -1.14
N ASN A 126 -0.99 7.43 -2.38
CA ASN A 126 0.34 7.97 -2.72
C ASN A 126 1.52 7.20 -2.10
N HIS A 127 1.29 5.97 -1.62
CA HIS A 127 2.33 5.08 -1.12
C HIS A 127 2.35 3.79 -1.94
N ARG A 128 3.52 3.17 -2.02
CA ARG A 128 3.62 1.81 -2.54
C ARG A 128 3.08 0.83 -1.50
N PRO A 129 2.22 -0.13 -1.87
CA PRO A 129 1.75 -1.12 -0.92
C PRO A 129 2.91 -1.98 -0.41
N SER A 130 2.78 -2.47 0.82
CA SER A 130 3.72 -3.44 1.39
C SER A 130 3.02 -4.72 1.80
N MET A 131 3.72 -5.83 1.67
CA MET A 131 3.27 -7.15 2.13
C MET A 131 4.22 -7.66 3.21
N TYR A 132 3.66 -8.06 4.34
CA TYR A 132 4.37 -8.73 5.42
C TYR A 132 3.96 -10.20 5.47
N LEU A 133 4.95 -11.08 5.52
CA LEU A 133 4.78 -12.51 5.68
C LEU A 133 4.86 -12.87 7.17
N LEU A 134 3.80 -13.47 7.70
CA LEU A 134 3.76 -13.95 9.07
C LEU A 134 3.63 -15.48 9.07
N LEU A 135 4.71 -16.15 9.42
CA LEU A 135 4.78 -17.60 9.59
C LEU A 135 4.39 -17.97 11.01
N ALA A 136 3.23 -18.59 11.18
CA ALA A 136 2.70 -18.98 12.48
C ALA A 136 2.97 -20.46 12.74
N ARG A 137 3.67 -20.77 13.84
CA ARG A 137 4.04 -22.13 14.24
C ARG A 137 4.05 -22.31 15.75
N ARG A 138 3.99 -23.57 16.18
CA ARG A 138 4.02 -24.00 17.58
C ARG A 138 5.23 -24.88 17.89
#